data_AF-A0A9P5TFA2-F1
#
_entry.id   AF-A0A9P5TFA2-F1
#
_cell.length_a   1.000
_cell.length_b   1.000
_cell.length_c   1.000
_cell.angle_alpha   90.00
_cell.angle_beta   90.00
_cell.angle_gamma   90.00
#
_symmetry.space_group_name_H-M   'P 1'
#
loop_
_entity.id
_entity.type
_entity.pdbx_description
1 polymer ?
#
loop_
_entity_poly.entity_id
_entity_poly.type
_entity_poly.pdbx_seq_one_letter_code
_entity_poly.pdbx_strand_id
1 'polypeptide(L)'
;RIRNASNVTDLQVFVSKYSNSNGNDGWYNVAGNFDDPTKSFWNRDGWELIAFQSPRTSARRGWYIHTAGETVDITFYGFEQDIGLVRH
;
A
#
# COMPACT_ATOMS: atom_id res chain seq x y z
N ARG A 1 -6.89 2.12 2.80
CA ARG A 1 -6.72 0.66 2.75
C ARG A 1 -5.94 0.27 1.51
N ILE A 2 -5.28 -0.88 1.49
CA ILE A 2 -4.48 -1.37 0.34
C ILE A 2 -4.81 -2.85 0.10
N ARG A 3 -5.02 -3.21 -1.17
CA ARG A 3 -5.21 -4.60 -1.60
C ARG A 3 -4.38 -4.92 -2.84
N ASN A 4 -4.14 -6.21 -3.04
CA ASN A 4 -3.52 -6.78 -4.21
C ASN A 4 -4.57 -7.35 -5.16
N ALA A 5 -4.77 -6.73 -6.32
CA ALA A 5 -5.62 -7.24 -7.39
C ALA A 5 -4.79 -7.78 -8.57
N SER A 6 -3.50 -8.04 -8.35
CA SER A 6 -2.57 -8.56 -9.34
C SER A 6 -2.32 -10.07 -9.15
N ASN A 7 -1.54 -10.63 -10.05
CA ASN A 7 -1.10 -12.02 -10.04
C ASN A 7 0.15 -12.24 -9.15
N VAL A 8 0.68 -11.18 -8.52
CA VAL A 8 1.92 -11.22 -7.73
C VAL A 8 1.61 -11.80 -6.34
N THR A 9 1.97 -13.05 -6.09
CA THR A 9 1.60 -13.77 -4.86
C THR A 9 2.44 -13.40 -3.63
N ASP A 10 3.64 -12.87 -3.83
CA ASP A 10 4.60 -12.47 -2.78
C ASP A 10 4.65 -10.95 -2.60
N LEU A 11 3.59 -10.24 -3.00
CA LEU A 11 3.55 -8.79 -2.96
C LEU A 11 3.63 -8.29 -1.50
N GLN A 12 4.60 -7.41 -1.28
CA GLN A 12 4.73 -6.68 -0.04
C GLN A 12 4.56 -5.19 -0.27
N VAL A 13 4.07 -4.48 0.76
CA VAL A 13 3.96 -3.03 0.79
C VAL A 13 4.76 -2.45 1.94
N PHE A 14 5.39 -1.32 1.65
CA PHE A 14 5.97 -0.38 2.57
C PHE A 14 5.09 0.87 2.55
N VAL A 15 4.71 1.37 3.71
CA VAL A 15 4.06 2.66 3.85
C VAL A 15 4.91 3.47 4.80
N SER A 16 5.41 4.62 4.36
CA SER A 16 6.26 5.47 5.18
C SER A 16 5.58 5.83 6.50
N LYS A 17 6.39 6.17 7.48
CA LYS A 17 5.96 6.74 8.75
C LYS A 17 6.26 8.24 8.86
N TYR A 18 6.38 8.89 7.70
CA TYR A 18 6.84 10.28 7.61
C TYR A 18 5.91 11.22 8.38
N SER A 19 4.60 11.07 8.22
CA SER A 19 3.60 11.91 8.90
C SER A 19 3.10 11.33 10.23
N ASN A 20 3.50 10.11 10.61
CA ASN A 20 3.13 9.48 11.88
C ASN A 20 4.22 8.52 12.38
N SER A 21 4.97 8.96 13.42
CA SER A 21 6.10 8.21 14.00
C SER A 21 5.72 6.96 14.78
N ASN A 22 4.43 6.78 15.13
CA ASN A 22 3.94 5.61 15.85
C ASN A 22 3.59 4.43 14.92
N GLY A 23 3.66 4.62 13.60
CA GLY A 23 3.44 3.55 12.62
C GLY A 23 4.71 2.77 12.31
N ASN A 24 4.55 1.51 11.89
CA ASN A 24 5.65 0.67 11.41
C ASN A 24 5.80 0.81 9.89
N ASP A 25 7.01 1.08 9.42
CA ASP A 25 7.40 1.22 8.02
C ASP A 25 8.21 0.00 7.52
N GLY A 26 7.96 -1.18 8.09
CA GLY A 26 8.43 -2.45 7.54
C GLY A 26 7.73 -2.84 6.24
N TRP A 27 8.20 -3.93 5.65
CA TRP A 27 7.53 -4.57 4.51
C TRP A 27 6.51 -5.59 4.99
N TYR A 28 5.28 -5.49 4.49
CA TYR A 28 4.16 -6.35 4.90
C TYR A 28 3.47 -6.98 3.72
N ASN A 29 3.07 -8.24 3.83
CA ASN A 29 2.29 -8.92 2.80
C ASN A 29 0.94 -8.21 2.62
N VAL A 30 0.51 -8.06 1.37
CA VAL A 30 -0.74 -7.39 1.01
C VAL A 30 -1.85 -8.42 0.76
N ALA A 31 -2.99 -8.25 1.43
CA ALA A 31 -4.16 -9.11 1.20
C ALA A 31 -4.80 -8.88 -0.18
N GLY A 32 -5.50 -9.90 -0.71
CA GLY A 32 -6.21 -9.79 -1.99
C GLY A 32 -7.48 -8.94 -1.94
N ASN A 33 -7.98 -8.62 -0.75
CA ASN A 33 -9.20 -7.86 -0.53
C ASN A 33 -9.07 -6.98 0.74
N PHE A 34 -10.15 -6.27 1.09
CA PHE A 34 -10.19 -5.36 2.24
C PHE A 34 -10.89 -5.97 3.47
N ASP A 35 -11.20 -7.27 3.44
CA ASP A 35 -12.09 -7.90 4.42
C ASP A 35 -11.43 -8.03 5.79
N ASP A 36 -10.10 -8.12 5.82
CA ASP A 36 -9.30 -8.17 7.05
C ASP A 36 -8.55 -6.83 7.24
N PRO A 37 -9.10 -5.90 8.05
CA PRO A 37 -8.49 -4.59 8.26
C PRO A 37 -7.11 -4.68 8.92
N THR A 38 -6.79 -5.76 9.63
CA THR A 38 -5.45 -5.94 10.23
C THR A 38 -4.36 -6.14 9.18
N LYS A 39 -4.76 -6.54 7.96
CA LYS A 39 -3.86 -6.77 6.81
C LYS A 39 -4.02 -5.74 5.70
N SER A 40 -5.06 -4.91 5.75
CA SER A 40 -5.40 -3.97 4.68
C SER A 40 -5.55 -2.52 5.15
N PHE A 41 -5.37 -2.20 6.44
CA PHE A 41 -5.49 -0.85 6.97
C PHE A 41 -4.14 -0.32 7.47
N TRP A 42 -3.79 0.89 7.05
CA TRP A 42 -2.61 1.62 7.49
C TRP A 42 -3.09 2.97 8.02
N ASN A 43 -2.99 3.15 9.33
CA ASN A 43 -3.47 4.35 10.02
C ASN A 43 -2.54 5.55 9.77
N ARG A 44 -2.69 6.16 8.59
CA ARG A 44 -1.84 7.26 8.09
C ARG A 44 -2.67 8.50 7.84
N ASP A 45 -2.05 9.66 8.09
CA ASP A 45 -2.62 10.96 7.80
C ASP A 45 -1.54 11.86 7.19
N GLY A 46 -1.88 12.66 6.18
CA GLY A 46 -0.95 13.51 5.46
C GLY A 46 -0.27 12.84 4.26
N TRP A 47 1.01 13.17 4.05
CA TRP A 47 1.80 12.70 2.90
C TRP A 47 2.52 11.39 3.22
N GLU A 48 2.35 10.39 2.36
CA GLU A 48 3.00 9.09 2.52
C GLU A 48 3.63 8.58 1.21
N LEU A 49 4.82 8.01 1.31
CA LEU A 49 5.39 7.14 0.30
C LEU A 49 4.84 5.73 0.49
N ILE A 50 4.18 5.22 -0.54
CA ILE A 50 3.67 3.86 -0.60
C ILE A 50 4.45 3.13 -1.69
N ALA A 51 5.19 2.11 -1.30
CA ALA A 51 6.00 1.32 -2.22
C ALA A 51 5.61 -0.15 -2.14
N PHE A 52 5.60 -0.83 -3.28
CA PHE A 52 5.38 -2.25 -3.38
C PHE A 52 6.65 -2.94 -3.84
N GLN A 53 6.85 -4.18 -3.39
CA GLN A 53 7.92 -5.04 -3.87
C GLN A 53 7.46 -6.49 -4.06
N SER A 54 8.16 -7.22 -4.92
CA SER A 54 8.12 -8.68 -5.01
C SER A 54 9.52 -9.20 -4.67
N PRO A 55 9.72 -9.81 -3.48
CA PRO A 55 11.01 -10.38 -3.09
C PRO A 55 11.57 -11.40 -4.09
N ARG A 56 10.69 -12.14 -4.78
CA ARG A 56 11.09 -13.12 -5.80
C ARG A 56 11.74 -12.49 -7.03
N THR A 57 11.20 -11.36 -7.49
CA THR A 57 11.62 -10.74 -8.76
C THR A 57 12.51 -9.51 -8.56
N SER A 58 12.66 -9.04 -7.33
CA SER A 58 13.27 -7.74 -6.99
C SER A 58 12.55 -6.53 -7.60
N ALA A 59 11.37 -6.71 -8.21
CA ALA A 59 10.58 -5.61 -8.74
C ALA A 59 10.12 -4.69 -7.62
N ARG A 60 10.21 -3.37 -7.85
CA ARG A 60 9.78 -2.33 -6.91
C ARG A 60 9.14 -1.16 -7.65
N ARG A 61 8.06 -0.63 -7.10
CA ARG A 61 7.42 0.60 -7.60
C ARG A 61 6.75 1.34 -6.44
N GLY A 62 6.85 2.66 -6.42
CA GLY A 62 6.29 3.48 -5.35
C GLY A 62 5.63 4.76 -5.83
N TRP A 63 4.72 5.27 -5.01
CA TRP A 63 3.92 6.47 -5.24
C TRP A 63 3.96 7.35 -3.99
N TYR A 64 3.98 8.66 -4.19
CA TYR A 64 3.88 9.65 -3.12
C TYR A 64 2.48 10.24 -3.12
N ILE A 65 1.72 10.00 -2.04
CA ILE A 65 0.27 10.22 -2.00
C ILE A 65 -0.09 10.98 -0.73
N HIS A 66 -0.95 11.98 -0.86
CA HIS A 66 -1.57 12.66 0.28
C HIS A 66 -2.92 12.02 0.62
N THR A 67 -3.14 11.60 1.86
CA THR A 67 -4.42 11.01 2.28
C THR A 67 -5.49 12.06 2.57
N ALA A 68 -5.12 13.32 2.80
CA ALA A 68 -6.05 14.43 3.02
C ALA A 68 -7.07 14.22 4.16
N GLY A 69 -6.73 13.43 5.18
CA GLY A 69 -7.64 13.07 6.27
C GLY A 69 -8.76 12.09 5.87
N GLU A 70 -8.74 11.58 4.64
CA GLU A 70 -9.73 10.65 4.09
C GLU A 70 -9.27 9.20 4.19
N THR A 71 -10.22 8.27 4.12
CA THR A 71 -9.88 6.88 3.84
C THR A 71 -9.57 6.74 2.36
N VAL A 72 -8.31 6.45 2.03
CA VAL A 72 -7.90 6.20 0.64
C VAL A 72 -7.76 4.71 0.37
N ASP A 73 -8.51 4.17 -0.57
CA ASP A 73 -8.38 2.80 -1.06
C ASP A 73 -7.41 2.72 -2.22
N ILE A 74 -6.39 1.89 -2.07
CA ILE A 74 -5.34 1.65 -3.05
C ILE A 74 -5.46 0.21 -3.54
N THR A 75 -5.52 0.05 -4.86
CA THR A 75 -5.51 -1.26 -5.51
C THR A 75 -4.25 -1.40 -6.35
N PHE A 76 -3.42 -2.40 -6.05
CA PHE A 76 -2.26 -2.75 -6.86
C PHE A 76 -2.65 -3.72 -7.97
N TYR A 77 -2.40 -3.36 -9.24
CA TYR A 77 -2.73 -4.18 -10.41
C TYR A 77 -1.51 -4.90 -11.03
N GLY A 78 -0.30 -4.61 -10.56
CA GLY A 78 0.95 -5.14 -11.10
C GLY A 78 2.00 -4.04 -11.27
N PHE A 79 3.26 -4.42 -11.49
CA PHE A 79 4.36 -3.46 -11.65
C PHE A 79 4.28 -2.67 -12.97
N GLU A 80 3.57 -3.20 -13.96
CA GLU A 80 3.40 -2.60 -15.29
C GLU A 80 2.23 -1.61 -15.38
N GLN A 81 1.46 -1.41 -14.31
CA GLN A 81 0.28 -0.55 -14.28
C GLN A 81 0.36 0.45 -13.13
N ASP A 82 -0.32 1.58 -13.27
CA ASP A 82 -0.55 2.47 -12.13
C ASP A 82 -1.52 1.85 -11.11
N ILE A 83 -1.48 2.36 -9.89
CA ILE A 83 -2.43 1.97 -8.84
C ILE A 83 -3.82 2.54 -9.10
N GLY A 84 -4.85 1.80 -8.68
CA GLY A 84 -6.18 2.37 -8.50
C GLY A 84 -6.23 3.14 -7.18
N LEU A 85 -6.78 4.35 -7.20
CA LEU A 85 -6.96 5.20 -6.02
C LEU A 85 -8.41 5.66 -5.92
N VAL A 86 -9.06 5.41 -4.79
CA VAL A 86 -10.43 5.87 -4.48
C VAL A 86 -10.43 6.54 -3.11
N ARG A 87 -11.11 7.68 -2.99
CA ARG A 87 -11.22 8.48 -1.75
C ARG A 87 -12.64 8.39 -1.21
N HIS A 88 -12.77 8.39 0.13
CA HIS A 88 -14.03 8.31 0.87
C HIS A 88 -14.10 9.37 1.95
#